data_AF-A0A960FRL7-F1
#
_entry.id   AF-A0A960FRL7-F1
#
_cell.length_a   1.000
_cell.length_b   1.000
_cell.length_c   1.000
_cell.angle_alpha   90.00
_cell.angle_beta   90.00
_cell.angle_gamma   90.00
#
_symmetry.space_group_name_H-M   'P 1'
#
loop_
_entity.id
_entity.type
_entity.pdbx_description
1 polymer ?
#
loop_
_entity_poly.entity_id
_entity_poly.type
_entity_poly.pdbx_seq_one_letter_code
_entity_poly.pdbx_strand_id
1 'polypeptide(L)' 'MTRFLAGIAAVAVVLVGWAAPASAHASLEGSSPTAGAVLAEPPGQIELTYDEPVEVSLGAVR' A
#
# COMPACT_ATOMS: atom_id res chain seq x y z
N MET A 1 0.35 -34.23 -26.31
CA MET A 1 -0.03 -32.79 -26.33
C MET A 1 -1.03 -32.44 -25.22
N THR A 2 -2.13 -33.17 -25.07
CA THR A 2 -3.19 -32.92 -24.07
C THR A 2 -2.70 -32.87 -22.62
N ARG A 3 -1.80 -33.79 -22.22
CA ARG A 3 -1.23 -33.82 -20.86
C ARG A 3 -0.37 -32.58 -20.53
N PHE A 4 0.28 -32.02 -21.54
CA PHE A 4 1.12 -30.83 -21.39
C PHE A 4 0.27 -29.57 -21.24
N LEU A 5 -0.78 -29.45 -22.07
CA LEU A 5 -1.78 -28.37 -21.95
C LEU A 5 -2.49 -28.40 -20.59
N ALA A 6 -2.83 -29.58 -20.09
CA ALA A 6 -3.43 -29.74 -18.77
C ALA A 6 -2.50 -29.27 -17.64
N GLY A 7 -1.19 -29.56 -17.75
CA GLY A 7 -0.19 -29.09 -16.80
C GLY A 7 -0.07 -27.56 -16.78
N ILE A 8 -0.03 -26.92 -17.95
CA ILE A 8 0.01 -25.45 -18.06
C ILE A 8 -1.25 -24.83 -17.46
N ALA A 9 -2.42 -25.38 -17.77
CA ALA A 9 -3.69 -24.89 -17.24
C ALA A 9 -3.74 -24.99 -15.71
N ALA A 10 -3.29 -26.11 -15.14
CA ALA A 10 -3.24 -26.29 -13.69
C ALA A 10 -2.31 -25.25 -13.02
N VAL A 11 -1.13 -25.00 -13.58
CA VAL A 11 -0.21 -23.97 -13.06
C VAL A 11 -0.82 -22.58 -13.16
N ALA A 12 -1.48 -22.24 -14.28
CA ALA A 12 -2.11 -20.94 -14.45
C ALA A 12 -3.24 -20.71 -13.43
N VAL A 13 -4.06 -21.73 -13.15
CA VAL A 13 -5.11 -21.65 -12.11
C VAL A 13 -4.51 -21.41 -10.73
N VAL A 14 -3.41 -22.08 -10.38
CA VAL A 14 -2.71 -21.84 -9.10
C VAL A 14 -2.17 -20.41 -9.03
N LEU A 15 -1.52 -19.93 -10.10
CA LEU A 15 -0.92 -18.59 -10.11
C LEU A 15 -1.96 -17.47 -10.00
N VAL A 16 -3.11 -17.60 -10.68
CA VAL A 16 -4.17 -16.59 -10.63
C VAL A 16 -5.01 -16.73 -9.35
N GLY A 17 -5.21 -17.94 -8.84
CA GLY A 17 -6.02 -18.20 -7.65
C GLY A 17 -5.33 -17.84 -6.32
N TRP A 18 -3.99 -17.74 -6.31
CA TRP A 18 -3.20 -17.38 -5.12
C TRP A 18 -2.52 -16.02 -5.18
N ALA A 19 -2.71 -15.27 -6.26
CA ALA A 19 -2.31 -13.87 -6.26
C ALA A 19 -3.24 -13.10 -5.31
N ALA A 20 -2.78 -12.84 -4.09
CA ALA A 20 -3.37 -11.78 -3.28
C ALA A 20 -3.32 -10.47 -4.08
N PRO A 21 -4.30 -9.56 -3.93
CA PRO A 21 -4.20 -8.22 -4.49
C PRO A 21 -2.84 -7.64 -4.09
N ALA A 22 -2.08 -7.15 -5.06
CA ALA A 22 -0.90 -6.36 -4.72
C ALA A 22 -1.42 -5.07 -4.06
N SER A 23 -1.27 -4.95 -2.74
CA SER A 23 -1.43 -3.68 -2.01
C SER A 23 -0.43 -2.70 -2.60
N ALA A 24 -0.88 -1.93 -3.58
CA ALA A 24 0.01 -1.15 -4.42
C ALA A 24 0.20 0.28 -3.89
N HIS A 25 -0.70 0.76 -3.03
CA HIS A 25 -0.66 2.14 -2.54
C HIS A 25 -1.28 2.24 -1.14
N ALA A 26 -0.50 2.72 -0.18
CA ALA A 26 -1.01 3.18 1.10
C ALA A 26 -1.68 4.56 0.91
N SER A 27 -2.89 4.71 1.43
CA SER A 27 -3.65 5.95 1.42
C SER A 27 -3.44 6.70 2.73
N LEU A 28 -3.25 8.02 2.65
CA LEU A 28 -3.19 8.86 3.85
C LEU A 28 -4.59 9.00 4.45
N GLU A 29 -4.80 8.47 5.65
CA GLU A 29 -6.05 8.60 6.39
C GLU A 29 -6.17 9.97 7.06
N GLY A 30 -5.04 10.52 7.53
CA GLY A 30 -5.04 11.82 8.17
C GLY A 30 -3.67 12.27 8.66
N SER A 31 -3.65 13.46 9.26
CA SER A 31 -2.46 14.06 9.86
C SER A 31 -2.77 14.66 11.23
N SER A 32 -1.75 14.71 12.08
CA SER A 32 -1.73 15.52 13.29
C SER A 32 -0.55 16.49 13.23
N PRO A 33 -0.78 17.81 13.26
CA PRO A 33 -2.08 18.50 13.29
C PRO A 33 -2.95 18.23 12.06
N THR A 34 -4.26 18.39 12.22
CA THR A 34 -5.24 18.15 11.13
C THR A 34 -5.02 19.12 9.97
N ALA A 35 -5.20 18.63 8.75
CA ALA A 35 -5.11 19.44 7.54
C ALA A 35 -5.99 20.71 7.63
N GLY A 36 -5.39 21.86 7.35
CA GLY A 36 -6.06 23.17 7.41
C GLY A 36 -6.22 23.75 8.82
N ALA A 37 -5.68 23.10 9.86
CA ALA A 37 -5.67 23.67 11.20
C ALA A 37 -4.86 24.98 11.24
N VAL A 38 -5.45 26.02 11.84
CA VAL A 38 -4.75 27.25 12.18
C VAL A 38 -4.21 27.08 13.60
N LEU A 39 -2.90 27.07 13.74
CA LEU A 39 -2.23 26.83 15.01
C LEU A 39 -1.75 28.17 15.59
N ALA A 40 -1.86 28.30 16.91
CA ALA A 40 -1.34 29.46 17.62
C ALA A 40 0.20 29.49 17.64
N GLU A 41 0.82 28.30 17.62
CA GLU A 41 2.27 28.11 17.63
C GLU A 41 2.69 27.04 16.62
N PRO A 42 3.93 27.09 16.09
CA PRO A 42 4.43 26.07 15.17
C PRO A 42 4.55 24.70 15.85
N PRO A 43 4.17 23.60 15.18
CA PRO A 43 4.30 22.26 15.75
C PRO A 43 5.75 21.77 15.67
N GLY A 44 6.17 20.98 16.67
CA GLY A 44 7.50 20.36 16.65
C GLY A 44 7.63 19.18 15.69
N GLN A 45 6.51 18.59 15.27
CA GLN A 45 6.45 17.49 14.30
C GLN A 45 5.09 17.45 13.59
N ILE A 46 5.02 16.73 12.48
CA ILE A 46 3.78 16.33 11.82
C ILE A 46 3.73 14.80 11.83
N GLU A 47 2.62 14.25 12.30
CA GLU A 47 2.33 12.82 12.24
C GLU A 47 1.38 12.55 11.07
N LEU A 48 1.67 11.49 10.31
CA LEU A 48 0.91 11.06 9.14
C LEU A 48 0.44 9.62 9.37
N THR A 49 -0.86 9.37 9.28
CA THR A 49 -1.46 8.05 9.47
C THR A 49 -1.90 7.49 8.13
N TYR A 50 -1.51 6.25 7.85
CA TYR A 50 -1.84 5.53 6.63
C TYR A 50 -2.66 4.27 6.96
N ASP A 51 -3.49 3.84 6.01
CA ASP A 51 -4.31 2.62 6.09
C ASP A 51 -3.48 1.33 6.01
N GLU A 52 -2.25 1.43 5.51
CA GLU A 52 -1.29 0.33 5.37
C GLU A 52 0.10 0.75 5.91
N PRO A 53 0.95 -0.20 6.35
CA PRO A 53 2.32 0.09 6.73
C PRO A 53 3.13 0.72 5.59
N VAL A 54 3.94 1.72 5.92
CA VAL A 54 4.81 2.42 4.96
C VAL A 54 6.30 2.31 5.35
N GLU A 55 7.16 2.16 4.34
CA GLU A 55 8.61 2.18 4.52
C GLU A 55 9.16 3.61 4.41
N VAL A 56 9.53 4.18 5.55
CA VAL A 56 10.00 5.57 5.64
C VAL A 56 11.24 5.81 4.76
N SER A 57 12.12 4.81 4.64
CA SER A 57 13.36 4.91 3.85
C SER A 57 13.14 5.05 2.34
N LEU A 58 11.98 4.59 1.83
CA LEU A 58 11.59 4.69 0.43
C LEU A 58 10.69 5.90 0.15
N GLY A 59 10.13 6.50 1.21
CA GLY A 59 9.23 7.64 1.15
C GLY A 59 9.93 8.99 1.08
N ALA A 60 9.17 10.04 0.75
CA ALA A 60 9.64 11.43 0.81
C ALA A 60 8.46 12.38 1.05
N VAL A 61 8.68 13.42 1.87
CA VAL A 61 7.80 14.58 2.00
C VAL A 61 8.42 15.70 1.18
N ARG A 62 7.65 16.31 0.27
CA ARG A 62 8.12 17.28 -0.71
C ARG A 62 7.10 18.38 -0.93
#